data_AF-A0A7C4TVS3-F1
#
_entry.id   AF-A0A7C4TVS3-F1
#
_cell.length_a   1.000
_cell.length_b   1.000
_cell.length_c   1.000
_cell.angle_alpha   90.00
_cell.angle_beta   90.00
_cell.angle_gamma   90.00
#
_symmetry.space_group_name_H-M   'P 1'
#
loop_
_entity.id
_entity.type
_entity.pdbx_description
1 polymer ?
#
loop_
_entity_poly.entity_id
_entity_poly.type
_entity_poly.pdbx_seq_one_letter_code
_entity_poly.pdbx_strand_id
1 'polypeptide(L)'
;MQNSIKFPDELKFLPDSSGVYLLKDAEKVLYVGKATSLKKRVSSYRIPKDIKGSALLKRVNRVDFIVTKTPDEALLLENNLIKKFKPPFNVRLVDDENYPYIKITDEPYPKIQKVYRVRGEKGSYFGPFPHGKAVETTIKTLRKIFPVRSCNLKIGEEKTYQPCMLYQIGLCVAPCAHFIGRGEYLKIVENLKTFLRSEDRSIIFTLTREMEEAKRALQFEKAIVYRDAINSLNAIFSSQRVVTERDVSFDLITCELKDGVGCLVKVTIRNGRVVSLYPFILEASYDKREVVTEFLISYPFHATSDTLYLDVLVEDRDATEKFLGEKTKHPVKIKSVRGEIVKKVLELGRENARIHLENYLKRKGKETPGVLLSLKEILGLKHIPVRIEGYDISNVQGKFAVGSMVVFTNGKKDKDEYRRFKIKLVEGPDDYAMLFEVLSRRFTNDKETFARSLPHLVLIDGGIGQLQIGLKIKKMLNLDIDFISLAKKEELIYVEWSSEPIKLMEDAPELKLLKEVRDESHRFAKKYFKELHSQSIRGSE
;
A
#
# COMPACT_ATOMS: atom_id res chain seq x y z
N MET A 1 -2.98 4.24 10.89
CA MET A 1 -3.96 4.25 9.77
C MET A 1 -4.91 3.10 10.02
N GLN A 2 -6.23 3.30 9.90
CA GLN A 2 -7.22 2.25 10.25
C GLN A 2 -7.09 0.98 9.40
N ASN A 3 -6.50 1.06 8.19
CA ASN A 3 -6.42 -0.07 7.24
C ASN A 3 -4.99 -0.62 7.01
N SER A 4 -4.07 -0.47 7.97
CA SER A 4 -2.72 -1.02 7.83
C SER A 4 -2.72 -2.55 7.64
N ILE A 5 -1.83 -3.06 6.78
CA ILE A 5 -1.64 -4.49 6.53
C ILE A 5 -0.87 -5.13 7.69
N LYS A 6 -1.33 -6.26 8.23
CA LYS A 6 -0.61 -7.00 9.28
C LYS A 6 0.64 -7.68 8.71
N PHE A 7 1.79 -7.39 9.31
CA PHE A 7 3.05 -8.05 8.99
C PHE A 7 3.24 -9.29 9.88
N PRO A 8 3.63 -10.46 9.35
CA PRO A 8 3.87 -10.81 7.94
C PRO A 8 2.66 -11.43 7.21
N ASP A 9 1.54 -11.64 7.90
CA ASP A 9 0.47 -12.53 7.45
C ASP A 9 -0.37 -12.01 6.27
N GLU A 10 -0.48 -10.68 6.15
CA GLU A 10 -1.35 -10.02 5.18
C GLU A 10 -0.57 -9.42 3.99
N LEU A 11 0.74 -9.67 3.88
CA LEU A 11 1.58 -9.12 2.80
C LEU A 11 1.11 -9.49 1.39
N LYS A 12 0.39 -10.60 1.24
CA LYS A 12 -0.22 -11.03 -0.03
C LYS A 12 -1.21 -10.01 -0.62
N PHE A 13 -1.76 -9.13 0.21
CA PHE A 13 -2.73 -8.12 -0.20
C PHE A 13 -2.08 -6.83 -0.71
N LEU A 14 -0.77 -6.64 -0.52
CA LEU A 14 -0.08 -5.49 -1.10
C LEU A 14 -0.21 -5.47 -2.63
N PRO A 15 -0.36 -4.28 -3.23
CA PRO A 15 -0.46 -4.14 -4.68
C PRO A 15 0.87 -4.45 -5.37
N ASP A 16 0.81 -4.99 -6.58
CA ASP A 16 1.97 -5.14 -7.46
C ASP A 16 2.17 -3.86 -8.29
N SER A 17 2.41 -2.75 -7.59
CA SER A 17 2.53 -1.41 -8.18
C SER A 17 3.71 -0.65 -7.58
N SER A 18 4.17 0.38 -8.29
CA SER A 18 5.21 1.29 -7.79
C SER A 18 4.66 2.14 -6.64
N GLY A 19 5.51 2.45 -5.66
CA GLY A 19 5.09 3.32 -4.57
C GLY A 19 6.05 3.31 -3.38
N VAL A 20 5.54 3.83 -2.27
CA VAL A 20 6.27 3.92 -1.00
C VAL A 20 5.57 3.04 0.03
N TYR A 21 6.34 2.30 0.82
CA TYR A 21 5.87 1.51 1.95
C TYR A 21 6.44 2.06 3.26
N LEU A 22 5.66 1.93 4.33
CA LEU A 22 6.02 2.31 5.68
C LEU A 22 5.90 1.08 6.58
N LEU A 23 7.00 0.68 7.20
CA LEU A 23 7.02 -0.38 8.19
C LEU A 23 6.82 0.24 9.57
N LYS A 24 5.87 -0.28 10.33
CA LYS A 24 5.40 0.33 11.57
C LYS A 24 5.36 -0.66 12.72
N ASP A 25 5.51 -0.09 13.91
CA ASP A 25 5.18 -0.69 15.18
C ASP A 25 3.97 0.06 15.76
N ALA A 26 2.79 -0.55 15.65
CA ALA A 26 1.51 0.09 15.84
C ALA A 26 1.40 1.36 14.97
N GLU A 27 1.36 2.55 15.58
CA GLU A 27 1.30 3.83 14.85
C GLU A 27 2.68 4.45 14.60
N LYS A 28 3.75 3.95 15.23
CA LYS A 28 5.10 4.49 15.07
C LYS A 28 5.73 3.99 13.77
N VAL A 29 6.12 4.91 12.89
CA VAL A 29 6.86 4.61 11.67
C VAL A 29 8.31 4.27 12.01
N LEU A 30 8.70 3.03 11.75
CA LEU A 30 10.06 2.52 12.00
C LEU A 30 10.96 2.65 10.78
N TYR A 31 10.40 2.47 9.58
CA TYR A 31 11.12 2.55 8.33
C TYR A 31 10.20 3.01 7.19
N VAL A 32 10.75 3.79 6.25
CA VAL A 32 10.08 4.16 4.99
C VAL A 32 10.98 3.73 3.84
N GLY A 33 10.39 3.11 2.81
CA GLY A 33 11.12 2.65 1.63
C GLY A 33 10.31 2.79 0.34
N LYS A 34 10.99 2.98 -0.80
CA LYS A 34 10.37 2.92 -2.14
C LYS A 34 10.48 1.54 -2.79
N ALA A 35 9.55 1.24 -3.69
CA ALA A 35 9.54 0.01 -4.47
C ALA A 35 8.96 0.25 -5.87
N THR A 36 9.49 -0.45 -6.89
CA THR A 36 8.83 -0.61 -8.19
C THR A 36 7.66 -1.58 -8.13
N SER A 37 7.70 -2.51 -7.16
CA SER A 37 6.62 -3.41 -6.79
C SER A 37 6.55 -3.52 -5.27
N LEU A 38 5.53 -2.91 -4.67
CA LEU A 38 5.30 -2.94 -3.23
C LEU A 38 5.19 -4.38 -2.72
N LYS A 39 4.38 -5.22 -3.38
CA LYS A 39 4.21 -6.63 -3.02
C LYS A 39 5.53 -7.41 -3.00
N LYS A 40 6.32 -7.37 -4.08
CA LYS A 40 7.58 -8.11 -4.18
C LYS A 40 8.60 -7.58 -3.18
N ARG A 41 8.72 -6.25 -3.08
CA ARG A 41 9.68 -5.61 -2.18
C ARG A 41 9.39 -5.91 -0.72
N VAL A 42 8.15 -5.74 -0.26
CA VAL A 42 7.85 -5.96 1.15
C VAL A 42 7.89 -7.46 1.50
N SER A 43 7.45 -8.33 0.59
CA SER A 43 7.55 -9.79 0.79
C SER A 43 8.98 -10.28 0.94
N SER A 44 9.96 -9.60 0.32
CA SER A 44 11.38 -9.95 0.45
C SER A 44 11.92 -9.84 1.89
N TYR A 45 11.29 -9.02 2.74
CA TYR A 45 11.68 -8.90 4.15
C TYR A 45 11.34 -10.13 4.99
N ARG A 46 10.56 -11.10 4.49
CA ARG A 46 10.30 -12.35 5.23
C ARG A 46 11.58 -13.14 5.54
N ILE A 47 12.62 -12.93 4.75
CA ILE A 47 13.94 -13.56 4.93
C ILE A 47 14.97 -12.43 5.09
N PRO A 48 15.29 -12.02 6.33
CA PRO A 48 16.28 -10.97 6.54
C PRO A 48 17.66 -11.43 6.03
N LYS A 49 18.34 -10.53 5.32
CA LYS A 49 19.69 -10.78 4.79
C LYS A 49 20.81 -10.20 5.67
N ASP A 50 20.47 -9.32 6.61
CA ASP A 50 21.40 -8.57 7.43
C ASP A 50 20.89 -8.40 8.88
N ILE A 51 21.82 -8.13 9.81
CA ILE A 51 21.54 -7.96 11.25
C ILE A 51 20.56 -6.80 11.49
N LYS A 52 20.69 -5.71 10.71
CA LYS A 52 19.81 -4.55 10.80
C LYS A 52 18.39 -4.86 10.33
N GLY A 53 18.24 -5.60 9.23
CA GLY A 53 16.95 -6.10 8.78
C GLY A 53 16.28 -6.98 9.83
N SER A 54 17.03 -7.91 10.43
CA SER A 54 16.53 -8.75 11.53
C SER A 54 16.05 -7.94 12.74
N ALA A 55 16.78 -6.90 13.14
CA ALA A 55 16.39 -6.03 14.25
C ALA A 55 15.12 -5.20 13.95
N LEU A 56 14.98 -4.71 12.72
CA LEU A 56 13.78 -4.01 12.26
C LEU A 56 12.57 -4.94 12.30
N LEU A 57 12.68 -6.15 11.74
CA LEU A 57 11.56 -7.06 11.58
C LEU A 57 11.00 -7.60 12.90
N LYS A 58 11.83 -7.69 13.94
CA LYS A 58 11.36 -8.03 15.30
C LYS A 58 10.35 -7.03 15.86
N ARG A 59 10.33 -5.80 15.35
CA ARG A 59 9.45 -4.72 15.84
C ARG A 59 8.32 -4.37 14.90
N VAL A 60 8.38 -4.80 13.65
CA VAL A 60 7.37 -4.46 12.64
C VAL A 60 6.17 -5.38 12.80
N ASN A 61 5.00 -4.78 13.04
CA ASN A 61 3.72 -5.50 13.09
C ASN A 61 2.74 -5.02 12.00
N ARG A 62 2.98 -3.86 11.40
CA ARG A 62 2.08 -3.20 10.45
C ARG A 62 2.83 -2.66 9.24
N VAL A 63 2.19 -2.68 8.08
CA VAL A 63 2.68 -2.09 6.83
C VAL A 63 1.62 -1.15 6.26
N ASP A 64 2.00 0.10 6.05
CA ASP A 64 1.23 1.06 5.24
C ASP A 64 1.90 1.22 3.87
N PHE A 65 1.13 1.63 2.85
CA PHE A 65 1.66 1.86 1.51
C PHE A 65 0.92 3.01 0.83
N ILE A 66 1.60 3.65 -0.12
CA ILE A 66 1.05 4.68 -1.01
C ILE A 66 1.52 4.35 -2.43
N VAL A 67 0.58 4.25 -3.37
CA VAL A 67 0.86 3.95 -4.77
C VAL A 67 1.13 5.23 -5.55
N THR A 68 2.14 5.18 -6.42
CA THR A 68 2.53 6.27 -7.33
C THR A 68 2.51 5.78 -8.78
N LYS A 69 2.39 6.69 -9.76
CA LYS A 69 2.38 6.32 -11.18
C LYS A 69 3.77 5.92 -11.65
N THR A 70 4.81 6.57 -11.12
CA THR A 70 6.21 6.34 -11.56
C THR A 70 7.15 6.03 -10.38
N PRO A 71 8.29 5.36 -10.65
CA PRO A 71 9.35 5.17 -9.64
C PRO A 71 9.99 6.48 -9.16
N ASP A 72 10.03 7.52 -10.00
CA ASP A 72 10.58 8.83 -9.65
C ASP A 72 9.65 9.57 -8.65
N GLU A 73 8.34 9.47 -8.85
CA GLU A 73 7.35 9.95 -7.86
C GLU A 73 7.51 9.21 -6.52
N ALA A 74 7.71 7.89 -6.55
CA ALA A 74 7.94 7.10 -5.34
C ALA A 74 9.21 7.57 -4.59
N LEU A 75 10.29 7.87 -5.32
CA LEU A 75 11.53 8.37 -4.73
C LEU A 75 11.35 9.71 -4.02
N LEU A 76 10.63 10.64 -4.65
CA LEU A 76 10.40 11.96 -4.07
C LEU A 76 9.43 11.89 -2.88
N LEU A 77 8.38 11.07 -2.98
CA LEU A 77 7.45 10.84 -1.88
C LEU A 77 8.13 10.16 -0.68
N GLU A 78 8.99 9.16 -0.91
CA GLU A 78 9.79 8.50 0.13
C GLU A 78 10.58 9.54 0.93
N ASN A 79 11.28 10.44 0.25
CA ASN A 79 12.07 11.49 0.89
C ASN A 79 11.19 12.39 1.79
N ASN A 80 10.05 12.85 1.27
CA ASN A 80 9.13 13.69 2.04
C ASN A 80 8.62 12.96 3.30
N LEU A 81 8.29 11.68 3.19
CA LEU A 81 7.81 10.88 4.33
C LEU A 81 8.92 10.59 5.34
N ILE A 82 10.16 10.39 4.90
CA ILE A 82 11.31 10.24 5.80
C ILE A 82 11.56 11.55 6.57
N LYS A 83 11.52 12.70 5.90
CA LYS A 83 11.66 14.01 6.55
C LYS A 83 10.54 14.27 7.55
N LYS A 84 9.31 13.86 7.23
CA LYS A 84 8.13 13.98 8.10
C LYS A 84 8.23 13.10 9.33
N PHE A 85 8.51 11.81 9.17
CA PHE A 85 8.43 10.82 10.25
C PHE A 85 9.74 10.58 10.99
N LYS A 86 10.89 10.97 10.41
CA LYS A 86 12.24 10.73 10.92
C LYS A 86 12.43 9.31 11.49
N PRO A 87 12.11 8.27 10.70
CA PRO A 87 12.08 6.89 11.18
C PRO A 87 13.46 6.40 11.65
N PRO A 88 13.55 5.70 12.80
CA PRO A 88 14.82 5.34 13.43
C PRO A 88 15.69 4.38 12.59
N PHE A 89 15.09 3.55 11.73
CA PHE A 89 15.86 2.58 10.93
C PHE A 89 16.30 3.13 9.56
N ASN A 90 15.89 4.33 9.18
CA ASN A 90 16.39 5.04 8.00
C ASN A 90 17.75 5.71 8.25
N VAL A 91 18.71 4.98 8.84
CA VAL A 91 20.07 5.45 9.20
C VAL A 91 20.82 6.12 8.03
N ARG A 92 20.53 5.76 6.76
CA ARG A 92 21.17 6.34 5.56
C ARG A 92 20.33 7.42 4.84
N LEU A 93 19.16 7.76 5.37
CA LEU A 93 18.22 8.71 4.75
C LEU A 93 17.74 9.79 5.75
N VAL A 94 18.21 9.74 7.00
CA VAL A 94 18.12 10.88 7.93
C VAL A 94 19.18 11.93 7.58
N ASP A 95 20.33 11.49 7.05
CA ASP A 95 21.33 12.35 6.42
C ASP A 95 21.11 12.39 4.89
N ASP A 96 21.21 13.59 4.32
CA ASP A 96 21.01 13.92 2.89
C ASP A 96 22.00 13.21 1.90
N GLU A 97 22.70 12.15 2.31
CA GLU A 97 23.86 11.55 1.62
C GLU A 97 23.55 10.70 0.35
N ASN A 98 22.27 10.43 0.03
CA ASN A 98 21.89 9.63 -1.16
C ASN A 98 21.34 10.48 -2.31
N TYR A 99 21.17 11.78 -2.11
CA TYR A 99 20.63 12.65 -3.13
C TYR A 99 21.73 13.58 -3.65
N PRO A 100 21.85 13.77 -4.97
CA PRO A 100 22.77 14.75 -5.51
C PRO A 100 22.21 16.16 -5.29
N TYR A 101 23.09 17.06 -4.86
CA TYR A 101 22.87 18.48 -4.66
C TYR A 101 23.74 19.29 -5.62
N ILE A 102 23.31 20.52 -5.88
CA ILE A 102 24.16 21.57 -6.42
C ILE A 102 24.82 22.27 -5.24
N LYS A 103 26.15 22.34 -5.23
CA LYS A 103 26.94 23.14 -4.29
C LYS A 103 27.54 24.34 -5.02
N ILE A 104 27.41 25.51 -4.42
CA ILE A 104 28.18 26.71 -4.75
C ILE A 104 29.22 26.90 -3.64
N THR A 105 30.51 26.86 -3.99
CA THR A 105 31.61 27.00 -3.01
C THR A 105 31.73 28.43 -2.46
N ASP A 106 32.52 28.60 -1.40
CA ASP A 106 32.75 29.89 -0.73
C ASP A 106 34.19 30.41 -0.94
N GLU A 107 34.85 29.95 -2.00
CA GLU A 107 36.19 30.41 -2.37
C GLU A 107 36.14 31.77 -3.10
N PRO A 108 37.26 32.53 -3.23
CA PRO A 108 37.25 33.90 -3.80
C PRO A 108 36.54 34.05 -5.15
N TYR A 109 36.61 33.00 -5.98
CA TYR A 109 35.81 32.82 -7.18
C TYR A 109 34.94 31.56 -7.00
N PRO A 110 33.71 31.66 -6.48
CA PRO A 110 32.85 30.50 -6.26
C PRO A 110 32.64 29.65 -7.51
N LYS A 111 32.59 28.32 -7.36
CA LYS A 111 32.27 27.38 -8.45
C LYS A 111 30.98 26.62 -8.17
N ILE A 112 30.28 26.25 -9.24
CA ILE A 112 29.12 25.36 -9.19
C ILE A 112 29.56 23.91 -9.41
N GLN A 113 29.13 22.99 -8.55
CA GLN A 113 29.48 21.57 -8.65
C GLN A 113 28.37 20.66 -8.11
N LYS A 114 28.30 19.43 -8.63
CA LYS A 114 27.44 18.36 -8.10
C LYS A 114 28.11 17.72 -6.89
N VAL A 115 27.38 17.54 -5.80
CA VAL A 115 27.86 16.82 -4.61
C VAL A 115 26.81 15.82 -4.12
N TYR A 116 27.26 14.69 -3.57
CA TYR A 116 26.37 13.71 -2.93
C TYR A 116 26.41 13.79 -1.39
N ARG A 117 27.26 14.66 -0.82
CA ARG A 117 27.43 14.81 0.63
C ARG A 117 27.31 16.27 1.03
N VAL A 118 26.44 16.56 1.99
CA VAL A 118 26.35 17.85 2.70
C VAL A 118 27.20 17.76 3.98
N ARG A 119 28.48 17.43 3.88
CA ARG A 119 29.38 17.34 5.06
C ARG A 119 30.17 18.61 5.20
N GLY A 120 29.83 19.47 6.16
CA GLY A 120 30.68 20.44 6.86
C GLY A 120 31.55 21.43 6.07
N GLU A 121 31.64 21.31 4.74
CA GLU A 121 32.44 22.16 3.89
C GLU A 121 31.69 23.46 3.61
N LYS A 122 32.35 24.59 3.78
CA LYS A 122 31.77 25.92 3.53
C LYS A 122 31.22 26.01 2.09
N GLY A 123 30.00 26.55 1.96
CA GLY A 123 29.30 26.71 0.68
C GLY A 123 27.78 26.70 0.82
N SER A 124 27.08 27.10 -0.24
CA SER A 124 25.62 27.03 -0.35
C SER A 124 25.19 25.76 -1.09
N TYR A 125 24.21 25.02 -0.53
CA TYR A 125 23.75 23.74 -1.06
C TYR A 125 22.28 23.84 -1.51
N PHE A 126 21.96 23.27 -2.67
CA PHE A 126 20.65 23.37 -3.33
C PHE A 126 20.22 22.00 -3.87
N GLY A 127 19.01 21.55 -3.53
CA GLY A 127 18.52 20.20 -3.82
C GLY A 127 17.54 19.71 -2.74
N PRO A 128 17.23 18.40 -2.66
CA PRO A 128 17.80 17.28 -3.40
C PRO A 128 17.24 17.11 -4.83
N PHE A 129 18.04 16.53 -5.73
CA PHE A 129 17.61 16.15 -7.09
C PHE A 129 17.32 14.65 -7.21
N PRO A 130 16.48 14.21 -8.16
CA PRO A 130 16.09 12.80 -8.28
C PRO A 130 17.25 11.85 -8.62
N HIS A 131 18.19 12.29 -9.45
CA HIS A 131 19.37 11.50 -9.82
C HIS A 131 20.50 12.41 -10.35
N GLY A 132 21.73 11.90 -10.43
CA GLY A 132 22.92 12.70 -10.73
C GLY A 132 22.87 13.38 -12.11
N LYS A 133 22.25 12.73 -13.09
CA LYS A 133 22.05 13.27 -14.44
C LYS A 133 21.14 14.50 -14.45
N ALA A 134 20.12 14.54 -13.59
CA ALA A 134 19.25 15.70 -13.42
C ALA A 134 20.04 16.91 -12.89
N VAL A 135 20.98 16.69 -11.96
CA VAL A 135 21.88 17.76 -11.49
C VAL A 135 22.80 18.25 -12.59
N GLU A 136 23.42 17.35 -13.35
CA GLU A 136 24.32 17.73 -14.44
C GLU A 136 23.61 18.54 -15.52
N THR A 137 22.43 18.09 -15.96
CA THR A 137 21.59 18.84 -16.89
C THR A 137 21.23 20.21 -16.32
N THR A 138 20.85 20.27 -15.04
CA THR A 138 20.52 21.54 -14.37
C THR A 138 21.71 22.48 -14.31
N ILE A 139 22.89 22.01 -13.88
CA ILE A 139 24.13 22.81 -13.83
C ILE A 139 24.49 23.32 -15.23
N LYS A 140 24.47 22.46 -16.25
CA LYS A 140 24.76 22.85 -17.63
C LYS A 140 23.83 23.96 -18.11
N THR A 141 22.56 23.87 -17.72
CA THR A 141 21.51 24.79 -18.09
C THR A 141 21.63 26.13 -17.36
N LEU A 142 21.83 26.10 -16.04
CA LEU A 142 22.08 27.30 -15.23
C LEU A 142 23.29 28.09 -15.73
N ARG A 143 24.35 27.40 -16.17
CA ARG A 143 25.56 28.03 -16.68
C ARG A 143 25.41 28.75 -18.01
N LYS A 144 24.30 28.54 -18.74
CA LYS A 144 23.95 29.36 -19.91
C LYS A 144 23.43 30.74 -19.52
N ILE A 145 22.85 30.85 -18.32
CA ILE A 145 22.19 32.06 -17.81
C ILE A 145 23.13 32.82 -16.88
N PHE A 146 23.78 32.08 -15.99
CA PHE A 146 24.76 32.56 -15.03
C PHE A 146 26.09 31.89 -15.37
N PRO A 147 26.93 32.49 -16.24
CA PRO A 147 28.17 31.89 -16.75
C PRO A 147 29.26 31.79 -15.68
N VAL A 148 29.00 30.96 -14.65
CA VAL A 148 29.89 30.67 -13.54
C VAL A 148 30.81 29.50 -13.87
N ARG A 149 31.98 29.48 -13.21
CA ARG A 149 32.95 28.40 -13.43
C ARG A 149 32.50 27.10 -12.75
N SER A 150 32.93 25.98 -13.32
CA SER A 150 32.79 24.63 -12.73
C SER A 150 34.12 23.89 -12.65
N CYS A 151 35.24 24.54 -13.01
CA CYS A 151 36.57 23.93 -13.00
C CYS A 151 37.17 23.90 -11.59
N ASN A 152 38.17 23.05 -11.39
CA ASN A 152 38.88 22.90 -10.11
C ASN A 152 40.15 23.76 -9.99
N LEU A 153 40.34 24.74 -10.89
CA LEU A 153 41.51 25.62 -10.86
C LEU A 153 41.50 26.50 -9.59
N LYS A 154 42.67 26.74 -9.00
CA LYS A 154 42.83 27.76 -7.94
C LYS A 154 43.12 29.10 -8.61
N ILE A 155 42.16 30.02 -8.55
CA ILE A 155 42.27 31.35 -9.17
C ILE A 155 42.70 32.33 -8.08
N GLY A 156 43.87 32.94 -8.26
CA GLY A 156 44.40 34.04 -7.45
C GLY A 156 44.81 35.19 -8.36
N GLU A 157 45.25 36.31 -7.77
CA GLU A 157 45.55 37.53 -8.53
C GLU A 157 46.82 37.41 -9.37
N GLU A 158 47.81 36.61 -8.94
CA GLU A 158 49.13 36.53 -9.57
C GLU A 158 49.20 35.61 -10.80
N LYS A 159 48.26 34.66 -10.95
CA LYS A 159 48.36 33.58 -11.95
C LYS A 159 47.22 33.62 -12.96
N THR A 160 47.57 33.91 -14.21
CA THR A 160 46.65 33.93 -15.35
C THR A 160 46.69 32.61 -16.10
N TYR A 161 45.52 32.12 -16.51
CA TYR A 161 45.35 30.89 -17.27
C TYR A 161 44.71 31.17 -18.61
N GLN A 162 44.99 30.33 -19.62
CA GLN A 162 44.31 30.41 -20.91
C GLN A 162 42.81 30.07 -20.76
N PRO A 163 41.90 30.85 -21.36
CA PRO A 163 40.48 30.54 -21.36
C PRO A 163 40.19 29.18 -22.01
N CYS A 164 39.42 28.34 -21.30
CA CYS A 164 39.05 27.02 -21.78
C CYS A 164 37.83 27.06 -22.73
N MET A 165 37.49 25.91 -23.32
CA MET A 165 36.32 25.75 -24.18
C MET A 165 35.03 26.28 -23.55
N LEU A 166 34.84 26.14 -22.24
CA LEU A 166 33.64 26.61 -21.54
C LEU A 166 33.46 28.13 -21.63
N TYR A 167 34.54 28.90 -21.77
CA TYR A 167 34.48 30.33 -22.06
C TYR A 167 34.08 30.59 -23.52
N GLN A 168 34.71 29.88 -24.45
CA GLN A 168 34.42 30.02 -25.88
C GLN A 168 32.95 29.75 -26.23
N ILE A 169 32.30 28.83 -25.52
CA ILE A 169 30.87 28.50 -25.68
C ILE A 169 29.95 29.27 -24.72
N GLY A 170 30.45 30.28 -24.01
CA GLY A 170 29.65 31.17 -23.17
C GLY A 170 29.14 30.60 -21.83
N LEU A 171 29.67 29.45 -21.36
CA LEU A 171 29.28 28.83 -20.08
C LEU A 171 30.16 29.28 -18.89
N CYS A 172 31.11 30.17 -19.11
CA CYS A 172 32.04 30.68 -18.10
C CYS A 172 32.59 32.03 -18.57
N VAL A 173 32.68 33.03 -17.68
CA VAL A 173 33.29 34.35 -17.98
C VAL A 173 34.82 34.39 -17.82
N ALA A 174 35.47 33.22 -17.79
CA ALA A 174 36.92 33.06 -17.64
C ALA A 174 37.57 33.93 -16.54
N PRO A 175 37.12 33.84 -15.26
CA PRO A 175 37.80 34.54 -14.17
C PRO A 175 39.26 34.07 -13.99
N CYS A 176 39.62 32.90 -14.51
CA CYS A 176 40.99 32.38 -14.49
C CYS A 176 41.94 33.14 -15.44
N ALA A 177 41.39 33.85 -16.43
CA ALA A 177 42.15 34.68 -17.37
C ALA A 177 42.05 36.18 -17.02
N HIS A 178 41.43 36.53 -15.88
CA HIS A 178 41.15 37.91 -15.45
C HIS A 178 40.30 38.73 -16.43
N PHE A 179 39.47 38.08 -17.25
CA PHE A 179 38.56 38.76 -18.19
C PHE A 179 37.34 39.40 -17.51
N ILE A 180 37.14 39.16 -16.22
CA ILE A 180 36.09 39.75 -15.41
C ILE A 180 36.64 40.11 -14.03
N GLY A 181 36.23 41.26 -13.48
CA GLY A 181 36.60 41.65 -12.13
C GLY A 181 35.94 40.76 -11.06
N ARG A 182 36.61 40.55 -9.92
CA ARG A 182 36.09 39.73 -8.81
C ARG A 182 34.70 40.17 -8.36
N GLY A 183 34.47 41.48 -8.22
CA GLY A 183 33.18 42.03 -7.78
C GLY A 183 32.04 41.72 -8.75
N GLU A 184 32.30 41.82 -10.06
CA GLU A 184 31.32 41.51 -11.10
C GLU A 184 31.02 40.01 -11.16
N TYR A 185 32.05 39.16 -11.02
CA TYR A 185 31.85 37.72 -10.93
C TYR A 185 30.99 37.33 -9.72
N LEU A 186 31.25 37.94 -8.56
CA LEU A 186 30.46 37.71 -7.35
C LEU A 186 28.99 38.14 -7.52
N LYS A 187 28.70 39.21 -8.27
CA LYS A 187 27.31 39.58 -8.62
C LYS A 187 26.61 38.46 -9.41
N ILE A 188 27.29 37.86 -10.40
CA ILE A 188 26.74 36.73 -11.17
C ILE A 188 26.46 35.53 -10.24
N VAL A 189 27.38 35.24 -9.32
CA VAL A 189 27.23 34.15 -8.35
C VAL A 189 26.09 34.42 -7.37
N GLU A 190 25.92 35.64 -6.87
CA GLU A 190 24.82 35.97 -5.97
C GLU A 190 23.48 35.99 -6.69
N ASN A 191 23.42 36.40 -7.96
CA ASN A 191 22.21 36.23 -8.77
C ASN A 191 21.85 34.75 -8.94
N LEU A 192 22.85 33.88 -9.16
CA LEU A 192 22.65 32.43 -9.20
C LEU A 192 22.20 31.86 -7.85
N LYS A 193 22.81 32.27 -6.73
CA LYS A 193 22.40 31.84 -5.38
C LYS A 193 20.99 32.32 -5.07
N THR A 194 20.66 33.57 -5.39
CA THR A 194 19.32 34.14 -5.22
C THR A 194 18.32 33.33 -6.02
N PHE A 195 18.60 33.09 -7.31
CA PHE A 195 17.80 32.22 -8.18
C PHE A 195 17.55 30.83 -7.59
N LEU A 196 18.59 30.20 -7.01
CA LEU A 196 18.47 28.87 -6.43
C LEU A 196 17.82 28.86 -5.02
N ARG A 197 17.85 29.99 -4.29
CA ARG A 197 17.19 30.17 -2.98
C ARG A 197 15.72 30.53 -3.13
N SER A 198 15.38 31.32 -4.14
CA SER A 198 14.04 31.77 -4.40
C SER A 198 13.28 30.68 -5.17
N GLU A 199 12.19 30.18 -4.61
CA GLU A 199 11.16 29.41 -5.37
C GLU A 199 10.42 30.31 -6.40
N ASP A 200 10.82 31.58 -6.50
CA ASP A 200 10.18 32.65 -7.23
C ASP A 200 10.55 32.66 -8.73
N ARG A 201 9.50 32.71 -9.57
CA ARG A 201 9.62 32.87 -11.03
C ARG A 201 9.99 34.31 -11.43
N SER A 202 10.28 35.19 -10.48
CA SER A 202 10.68 36.59 -10.74
C SER A 202 11.83 36.71 -11.73
N ILE A 203 12.78 35.77 -11.72
CA ILE A 203 13.83 35.69 -12.75
C ILE A 203 13.30 35.37 -14.16
N ILE A 204 12.27 34.53 -14.30
CA ILE A 204 11.63 34.25 -15.60
C ILE A 204 10.93 35.51 -16.07
N PHE A 205 10.29 36.25 -15.16
CA PHE A 205 9.71 37.54 -15.47
C PHE A 205 10.77 38.56 -15.92
N THR A 206 11.90 38.65 -15.21
CA THR A 206 13.04 39.50 -15.60
C THR A 206 13.62 39.10 -16.95
N LEU A 207 13.89 37.81 -17.19
CA LEU A 207 14.40 37.30 -18.46
C LEU A 207 13.40 37.51 -19.60
N THR A 208 12.09 37.41 -19.33
CA THR A 208 11.04 37.70 -20.32
C THR A 208 11.02 39.18 -20.65
N ARG A 209 11.18 40.06 -19.65
CA ARG A 209 11.29 41.50 -19.86
C ARG A 209 12.53 41.85 -20.67
N GLU A 210 13.70 41.32 -20.31
CA GLU A 210 14.95 41.53 -21.06
C GLU A 210 14.88 40.95 -22.48
N MET A 211 14.19 39.82 -22.68
CA MET A 211 13.91 39.27 -24.01
C MET A 211 13.07 40.22 -24.86
N GLU A 212 11.99 40.78 -24.30
CA GLU A 212 11.12 41.74 -25.00
C GLU A 212 11.84 43.07 -25.27
N GLU A 213 12.67 43.55 -24.34
CA GLU A 213 13.52 44.72 -24.54
C GLU A 213 14.55 44.46 -25.66
N ALA A 214 15.21 43.31 -25.67
CA ALA A 214 16.15 42.93 -26.73
C ALA A 214 15.45 42.82 -28.10
N LYS A 215 14.21 42.30 -28.14
CA LYS A 215 13.39 42.22 -29.35
C LYS A 215 13.00 43.61 -29.86
N ARG A 216 12.61 44.53 -28.96
CA ARG A 216 12.33 45.95 -29.30
C ARG A 216 13.58 46.66 -29.84
N ALA A 217 14.74 46.34 -29.30
CA ALA A 217 16.03 46.87 -29.75
C ALA A 217 16.60 46.18 -31.00
N LEU A 218 15.84 45.28 -31.66
CA LEU A 218 16.26 44.48 -32.82
C LEU A 218 17.49 43.59 -32.56
N GLN A 219 17.78 43.27 -31.30
CA GLN A 219 18.89 42.39 -30.88
C GLN A 219 18.41 40.93 -30.81
N PHE A 220 18.08 40.35 -31.97
CA PHE A 220 17.46 39.01 -32.05
C PHE A 220 18.33 37.89 -31.47
N GLU A 221 19.66 37.99 -31.59
CA GLU A 221 20.58 37.01 -31.00
C GLU A 221 20.47 36.97 -29.48
N LYS A 222 20.43 38.13 -28.81
CA LYS A 222 20.20 38.22 -27.36
C LYS A 222 18.81 37.72 -26.97
N ALA A 223 17.78 38.07 -27.75
CA ALA A 223 16.42 37.60 -27.50
C ALA A 223 16.33 36.05 -27.57
N ILE A 224 17.04 35.41 -28.51
CA ILE A 224 17.14 33.95 -28.59
C ILE A 224 17.82 33.37 -27.35
N VAL A 225 18.92 33.98 -26.88
CA VAL A 225 19.60 33.54 -25.64
C VAL A 225 18.66 33.60 -24.43
N TYR A 226 17.91 34.69 -24.27
CA TYR A 226 16.93 34.81 -23.19
C TYR A 226 15.77 33.81 -23.31
N ARG A 227 15.23 33.61 -24.52
CA ARG A 227 14.18 32.62 -24.79
C ARG A 227 14.66 31.20 -24.45
N ASP A 228 15.85 30.84 -24.89
CA ASP A 228 16.41 29.51 -24.68
C ASP A 228 16.76 29.30 -23.20
N ALA A 229 17.14 30.36 -22.48
CA ALA A 229 17.30 30.40 -21.02
C ALA A 229 15.95 30.20 -20.30
N ILE A 230 14.87 30.86 -20.75
CA ILE A 230 13.52 30.68 -20.18
C ILE A 230 13.04 29.23 -20.37
N ASN A 231 13.16 28.68 -21.58
CA ASN A 231 12.78 27.29 -21.87
C ASN A 231 13.55 26.28 -21.00
N SER A 232 14.85 26.54 -20.88
CA SER A 232 15.79 25.83 -20.03
C SER A 232 15.39 25.84 -18.54
N LEU A 233 15.00 27.01 -18.01
CA LEU A 233 14.53 27.15 -16.63
C LEU A 233 13.20 26.42 -16.41
N ASN A 234 12.25 26.57 -17.32
CA ASN A 234 10.96 25.87 -17.27
C ASN A 234 11.13 24.35 -17.23
N ALA A 235 12.07 23.81 -18.02
CA ALA A 235 12.40 22.38 -18.01
C ALA A 235 12.95 21.91 -16.65
N ILE A 236 13.85 22.67 -16.02
CA ILE A 236 14.38 22.35 -14.68
C ILE A 236 13.25 22.32 -13.65
N PHE A 237 12.41 23.36 -13.59
CA PHE A 237 11.31 23.45 -12.63
C PHE A 237 10.25 22.37 -12.82
N SER A 238 10.06 21.86 -14.04
CA SER A 238 9.14 20.76 -14.32
C SER A 238 9.62 19.39 -13.81
N SER A 239 10.94 19.19 -13.67
CA SER A 239 11.55 17.88 -13.36
C SER A 239 11.77 17.58 -11.86
N GLN A 240 11.59 18.57 -10.99
CA GLN A 240 11.79 18.43 -9.52
C GLN A 240 10.49 18.35 -8.70
N ARG A 241 9.32 18.40 -9.34
CA ARG A 241 8.04 18.64 -8.64
C ARG A 241 7.10 17.46 -8.83
N VAL A 242 6.76 16.78 -7.74
CA VAL A 242 5.91 15.56 -7.76
C VAL A 242 4.52 15.84 -8.27
N VAL A 243 3.97 17.06 -8.14
CA VAL A 243 2.62 17.33 -8.67
C VAL A 243 2.38 18.73 -9.23
N THR A 244 3.10 19.79 -8.79
CA THR A 244 2.60 21.16 -9.06
C THR A 244 3.65 22.20 -9.45
N GLU A 245 3.23 23.21 -10.21
CA GLU A 245 4.07 24.28 -10.79
C GLU A 245 4.17 25.57 -9.94
N ARG A 246 3.48 25.63 -8.79
CA ARG A 246 3.32 26.82 -7.93
C ARG A 246 3.53 26.47 -6.45
N ASP A 247 3.95 27.42 -5.62
CA ASP A 247 3.93 27.27 -4.15
C ASP A 247 2.50 27.33 -3.64
N VAL A 248 1.86 26.17 -3.70
CA VAL A 248 0.50 25.98 -3.22
C VAL A 248 0.53 25.02 -2.05
N SER A 249 -0.21 25.39 -1.01
CA SER A 249 -0.47 24.56 0.15
C SER A 249 -1.98 24.41 0.27
N PHE A 250 -2.45 23.18 0.15
CA PHE A 250 -3.87 22.84 0.26
C PHE A 250 -4.02 21.39 0.69
N ASP A 251 -5.21 21.07 1.18
CA ASP A 251 -5.64 19.69 1.38
C ASP A 251 -6.64 19.30 0.28
N LEU A 252 -6.64 18.03 -0.10
CA LEU A 252 -7.63 17.46 -1.01
C LEU A 252 -8.20 16.20 -0.37
N ILE A 253 -9.51 16.06 -0.36
CA ILE A 253 -10.20 14.84 0.06
C ILE A 253 -11.01 14.32 -1.11
N THR A 254 -10.87 13.03 -1.38
CA THR A 254 -11.67 12.30 -2.37
C THR A 254 -12.14 10.97 -1.79
N CYS A 255 -13.21 10.42 -2.36
CA CYS A 255 -13.85 9.20 -1.87
C CYS A 255 -14.18 8.24 -3.02
N GLU A 256 -13.93 6.96 -2.80
CA GLU A 256 -14.44 5.86 -3.63
C GLU A 256 -15.38 4.97 -2.81
N LEU A 257 -16.47 4.51 -3.43
CA LEU A 257 -17.47 3.65 -2.81
C LEU A 257 -17.58 2.34 -3.56
N LYS A 258 -17.70 1.24 -2.82
CA LYS A 258 -17.96 -0.09 -3.36
C LYS A 258 -18.51 -1.00 -2.27
N ASP A 259 -19.55 -1.77 -2.58
CA ASP A 259 -20.14 -2.79 -1.71
C ASP A 259 -20.50 -2.28 -0.29
N GLY A 260 -21.11 -1.08 -0.21
CA GLY A 260 -21.48 -0.45 1.07
C GLY A 260 -20.30 0.02 1.92
N VAL A 261 -19.10 0.11 1.34
CA VAL A 261 -17.88 0.59 2.00
C VAL A 261 -17.30 1.76 1.24
N GLY A 262 -16.97 2.83 1.97
CA GLY A 262 -16.26 4.00 1.46
C GLY A 262 -14.80 4.00 1.83
N CYS A 263 -13.93 4.31 0.87
CA CYS A 263 -12.55 4.68 1.13
C CYS A 263 -12.35 6.16 0.82
N LEU A 264 -12.10 6.96 1.85
CA LEU A 264 -11.67 8.35 1.68
C LEU A 264 -10.16 8.42 1.68
N VAL A 265 -9.60 9.25 0.81
CA VAL A 265 -8.18 9.57 0.82
C VAL A 265 -8.00 11.08 1.00
N LYS A 266 -7.32 11.45 2.09
CA LYS A 266 -6.81 12.80 2.29
C LYS A 266 -5.41 12.90 1.70
N VAL A 267 -5.21 13.81 0.75
CA VAL A 267 -3.89 14.20 0.23
C VAL A 267 -3.54 15.59 0.76
N THR A 268 -2.35 15.72 1.34
CA THR A 268 -1.83 16.98 1.88
C THR A 268 -0.72 17.50 0.99
N ILE A 269 -0.92 18.67 0.39
CA ILE A 269 0.07 19.37 -0.41
C ILE A 269 0.62 20.54 0.39
N ARG A 270 1.94 20.64 0.54
CA ARG A 270 2.62 21.82 1.10
C ARG A 270 3.77 22.22 0.18
N ASN A 271 3.86 23.50 -0.15
CA ASN A 271 4.85 24.07 -1.08
C ASN A 271 4.95 23.23 -2.36
N GLY A 272 3.78 22.86 -2.91
CA GLY A 272 3.66 22.06 -4.13
C GLY A 272 4.10 20.60 -4.03
N ARG A 273 4.43 20.09 -2.84
CA ARG A 273 4.87 18.70 -2.59
C ARG A 273 3.81 17.90 -1.83
N VAL A 274 3.67 16.61 -2.17
CA VAL A 274 2.86 15.67 -1.39
C VAL A 274 3.61 15.35 -0.08
N VAL A 275 3.03 15.80 1.03
CA VAL A 275 3.57 15.60 2.39
C VAL A 275 2.92 14.41 3.09
N SER A 276 1.66 14.13 2.76
CA SER A 276 0.99 12.93 3.24
C SER A 276 -0.18 12.51 2.37
N LEU A 277 -0.45 11.21 2.41
CA LEU A 277 -1.64 10.59 1.87
C LEU A 277 -2.18 9.63 2.93
N TYR A 278 -3.42 9.82 3.36
CA TYR A 278 -4.07 9.01 4.40
C TYR A 278 -5.38 8.41 3.89
N PRO A 279 -5.46 7.07 3.77
CA PRO A 279 -6.72 6.38 3.53
C PRO A 279 -7.51 6.18 4.83
N PHE A 280 -8.82 6.39 4.76
CA PHE A 280 -9.81 6.13 5.79
C PHE A 280 -10.85 5.19 5.21
N ILE A 281 -11.27 4.19 5.97
CA ILE A 281 -12.31 3.25 5.57
C ILE A 281 -13.51 3.49 6.48
N LEU A 282 -14.67 3.73 5.89
CA LEU A 282 -15.94 3.91 6.58
C LEU A 282 -16.95 2.92 6.01
N GLU A 283 -17.78 2.34 6.87
CA GLU A 283 -19.02 1.70 6.42
C GLU A 283 -19.98 2.82 6.04
N ALA A 284 -20.55 2.73 4.83
CA ALA A 284 -21.10 3.90 4.17
C ALA A 284 -22.41 3.57 3.46
N SER A 285 -23.28 4.58 3.39
CA SER A 285 -24.41 4.60 2.46
C SER A 285 -23.92 4.60 1.00
N TYR A 286 -24.86 4.53 0.06
CA TYR A 286 -24.55 4.53 -1.38
C TYR A 286 -24.21 5.92 -1.95
N ASP A 287 -24.13 6.99 -1.15
CA ASP A 287 -23.81 8.36 -1.61
C ASP A 287 -22.46 8.88 -1.10
N LYS A 288 -21.55 9.22 -2.02
CA LYS A 288 -20.22 9.79 -1.72
C LYS A 288 -20.32 11.11 -0.94
N ARG A 289 -21.38 11.89 -1.17
CA ARG A 289 -21.58 13.22 -0.56
C ARG A 289 -21.83 13.11 0.94
N GLU A 290 -22.68 12.17 1.34
CA GLU A 290 -22.97 11.88 2.75
C GLU A 290 -21.69 11.44 3.46
N VAL A 291 -20.96 10.49 2.87
CA VAL A 291 -19.72 9.94 3.43
C VAL A 291 -18.64 11.01 3.64
N VAL A 292 -18.46 11.90 2.66
CA VAL A 292 -17.50 13.02 2.79
C VAL A 292 -17.96 14.01 3.85
N THR A 293 -19.26 14.31 3.92
CA THR A 293 -19.82 15.23 4.91
C THR A 293 -19.66 14.68 6.33
N GLU A 294 -20.00 13.42 6.55
CA GLU A 294 -19.81 12.72 7.83
C GLU A 294 -18.35 12.70 8.24
N PHE A 295 -17.42 12.45 7.30
CA PHE A 295 -15.99 12.48 7.58
C PHE A 295 -15.53 13.87 8.04
N LEU A 296 -15.97 14.94 7.39
CA LEU A 296 -15.61 16.31 7.77
C LEU A 296 -16.13 16.69 9.15
N ILE A 297 -17.34 16.24 9.50
CA ILE A 297 -17.96 16.49 10.81
C ILE A 297 -17.26 15.69 11.91
N SER A 298 -17.00 14.40 11.67
CA SER A 298 -16.42 13.48 12.65
C SER A 298 -14.92 13.67 12.83
N TYR A 299 -14.23 14.12 11.78
CA TYR A 299 -12.76 14.26 11.76
C TYR A 299 -12.29 15.66 11.33
N PRO A 300 -12.79 16.76 11.93
CA PRO A 300 -12.57 18.12 11.44
C PRO A 300 -11.10 18.53 11.42
N PHE A 301 -10.28 18.00 12.35
CA PHE A 301 -8.83 18.25 12.42
C PHE A 301 -8.04 17.69 11.22
N HIS A 302 -8.70 16.96 10.32
CA HIS A 302 -8.12 16.55 9.05
C HIS A 302 -8.20 17.65 7.97
N ALA A 303 -8.94 18.74 8.18
CA ALA A 303 -8.73 19.97 7.42
C ALA A 303 -7.57 20.74 8.07
N THR A 304 -6.38 20.67 7.48
CA THR A 304 -5.12 21.20 8.02
C THR A 304 -4.55 22.37 7.21
N SER A 305 -5.35 22.91 6.30
CA SER A 305 -4.99 24.02 5.41
C SER A 305 -6.21 24.90 5.17
N ASP A 306 -5.94 26.18 4.90
CA ASP A 306 -7.01 27.15 4.63
C ASP A 306 -7.78 26.87 3.34
N THR A 307 -7.21 26.06 2.44
CA THR A 307 -7.89 25.59 1.24
C THR A 307 -8.05 24.08 1.28
N LEU A 308 -9.30 23.63 1.20
CA LEU A 308 -9.69 22.23 1.09
C LEU A 308 -10.40 21.99 -0.25
N TYR A 309 -9.84 21.13 -1.10
CA TYR A 309 -10.47 20.72 -2.35
C TYR A 309 -11.29 19.45 -2.17
N LEU A 310 -12.51 19.46 -2.70
CA LEU A 310 -13.40 18.30 -2.76
C LEU A 310 -13.83 18.06 -4.20
N ASP A 311 -13.95 16.79 -4.58
CA ASP A 311 -14.49 16.36 -5.88
C ASP A 311 -15.98 16.00 -5.82
N VAL A 312 -16.62 16.22 -4.68
CA VAL A 312 -18.06 16.10 -4.45
C VAL A 312 -18.64 17.41 -3.91
N LEU A 313 -19.93 17.62 -4.13
CA LEU A 313 -20.66 18.75 -3.53
C LEU A 313 -21.06 18.39 -2.10
N VAL A 314 -20.86 19.32 -1.17
CA VAL A 314 -21.34 19.23 0.21
C VAL A 314 -22.68 19.97 0.30
N GLU A 315 -23.66 19.41 1.00
CA GLU A 315 -25.03 19.94 1.05
C GLU A 315 -25.10 21.39 1.57
N ASP A 316 -24.51 21.66 2.74
CA ASP A 316 -24.38 23.00 3.30
C ASP A 316 -22.91 23.38 3.43
N ARG A 317 -22.35 23.91 2.35
CA ARG A 317 -20.95 24.33 2.29
C ARG A 317 -20.62 25.40 3.31
N ASP A 318 -21.49 26.40 3.49
CA ASP A 318 -21.19 27.56 4.34
C ASP A 318 -21.20 27.17 5.83
N ALA A 319 -22.18 26.36 6.24
CA ALA A 319 -22.21 25.79 7.59
C ALA A 319 -20.99 24.88 7.84
N THR A 320 -20.62 24.06 6.85
CA THR A 320 -19.45 23.17 6.97
C THR A 320 -18.14 23.97 7.07
N GLU A 321 -17.93 25.01 6.25
CA GLU A 321 -16.76 25.89 6.33
C GLU A 321 -16.67 26.57 7.70
N LYS A 322 -17.80 27.06 8.23
CA LYS A 322 -17.86 27.68 9.56
C LYS A 322 -17.52 26.69 10.67
N PHE A 323 -18.15 25.51 10.67
CA PHE A 323 -17.88 24.45 11.63
C PHE A 323 -16.41 24.01 11.63
N LEU A 324 -15.84 23.77 10.44
CA LEU A 324 -14.44 23.41 10.30
C LEU A 324 -13.54 24.52 10.85
N GLY A 325 -13.80 25.79 10.50
CA GLY A 325 -13.00 26.91 10.97
C GLY A 325 -12.99 27.07 12.50
N GLU A 326 -14.15 26.88 13.14
CA GLU A 326 -14.28 26.90 14.60
C GLU A 326 -13.51 25.73 15.26
N LYS A 327 -13.62 24.52 14.71
CA LYS A 327 -12.96 23.33 15.27
C LYS A 327 -11.45 23.33 15.05
N THR A 328 -10.97 23.71 13.87
CA THR A 328 -9.54 23.66 13.51
C THR A 328 -8.76 24.88 13.98
N LYS A 329 -9.44 25.95 14.40
CA LYS A 329 -8.86 27.24 14.82
C LYS A 329 -8.09 27.97 13.70
N HIS A 330 -8.42 27.70 12.45
CA HIS A 330 -7.94 28.44 11.27
C HIS A 330 -9.04 28.45 10.21
N PRO A 331 -9.11 29.46 9.32
CA PRO A 331 -10.17 29.50 8.31
C PRO A 331 -10.05 28.30 7.37
N VAL A 332 -11.16 27.65 7.01
CA VAL A 332 -11.18 26.57 6.01
C VAL A 332 -12.14 26.95 4.89
N LYS A 333 -11.61 27.06 3.67
CA LYS A 333 -12.40 27.31 2.45
C LYS A 333 -12.46 26.06 1.58
N ILE A 334 -13.67 25.55 1.40
CA ILE A 334 -13.95 24.39 0.54
C ILE A 334 -13.99 24.88 -0.90
N LYS A 335 -13.30 24.20 -1.81
CA LYS A 335 -13.28 24.55 -3.24
C LYS A 335 -13.53 23.32 -4.09
N SER A 336 -14.26 23.51 -5.19
CA SER A 336 -14.35 22.49 -6.25
C SER A 336 -12.99 22.30 -6.92
N VAL A 337 -12.68 21.07 -7.33
CA VAL A 337 -11.45 20.79 -8.09
C VAL A 337 -11.40 21.56 -9.41
N ARG A 338 -10.48 22.52 -9.51
CA ARG A 338 -10.21 23.31 -10.72
C ARG A 338 -8.70 23.49 -10.92
N GLY A 339 -8.28 23.60 -12.17
CA GLY A 339 -6.87 23.73 -12.56
C GLY A 339 -6.14 22.39 -12.63
N GLU A 340 -5.13 22.31 -13.52
CA GLU A 340 -4.40 21.06 -13.82
C GLU A 340 -3.70 20.45 -12.60
N ILE A 341 -3.15 21.31 -11.73
CA ILE A 341 -2.46 20.92 -10.52
C ILE A 341 -3.37 20.09 -9.60
N VAL A 342 -4.54 20.65 -9.27
CA VAL A 342 -5.48 20.01 -8.34
C VAL A 342 -6.06 18.75 -8.97
N LYS A 343 -6.25 18.73 -10.30
CA LYS A 343 -6.65 17.52 -11.05
C LYS A 343 -5.63 16.39 -10.94
N LYS A 344 -4.33 16.67 -11.10
CA LYS A 344 -3.28 15.65 -10.92
C LYS A 344 -3.25 15.08 -9.49
N VAL A 345 -3.43 15.94 -8.48
CA VAL A 345 -3.53 15.50 -7.08
C VAL A 345 -4.77 14.64 -6.86
N LEU A 346 -5.91 15.03 -7.46
CA LEU A 346 -7.15 14.26 -7.40
C LEU A 346 -6.98 12.86 -7.98
N GLU A 347 -6.33 12.73 -9.15
CA GLU A 347 -6.06 11.42 -9.77
C GLU A 347 -5.22 10.52 -8.86
N LEU A 348 -4.17 11.07 -8.23
CA LEU A 348 -3.36 10.34 -7.25
C LEU A 348 -4.21 9.89 -6.05
N GLY A 349 -5.07 10.77 -5.54
CA GLY A 349 -5.98 10.48 -4.44
C GLY A 349 -6.98 9.36 -4.78
N ARG A 350 -7.62 9.45 -5.94
CA ARG A 350 -8.62 8.47 -6.42
C ARG A 350 -8.01 7.10 -6.64
N GLU A 351 -6.84 7.02 -7.27
CA GLU A 351 -6.18 5.73 -7.49
C GLU A 351 -5.81 5.06 -6.15
N ASN A 352 -5.30 5.84 -5.20
CA ASN A 352 -5.03 5.31 -3.85
C ASN A 352 -6.33 4.90 -3.14
N ALA A 353 -7.41 5.67 -3.24
CA ALA A 353 -8.70 5.33 -2.64
C ALA A 353 -9.23 4.00 -3.20
N ARG A 354 -9.18 3.83 -4.53
CA ARG A 354 -9.58 2.61 -5.23
C ARG A 354 -8.77 1.39 -4.77
N ILE A 355 -7.44 1.51 -4.75
CA ILE A 355 -6.55 0.40 -4.35
C ILE A 355 -6.74 0.04 -2.87
N HIS A 356 -6.88 1.02 -1.98
CA HIS A 356 -7.11 0.77 -0.55
C HIS A 356 -8.48 0.15 -0.29
N LEU A 357 -9.51 0.57 -1.03
CA LEU A 357 -10.85 -0.01 -0.96
C LEU A 357 -10.84 -1.47 -1.44
N GLU A 358 -10.26 -1.75 -2.60
CA GLU A 358 -10.13 -3.12 -3.11
C GLU A 358 -9.34 -4.02 -2.15
N ASN A 359 -8.25 -3.49 -1.57
CA ASN A 359 -7.45 -4.20 -0.58
C ASN A 359 -8.28 -4.53 0.68
N TYR A 360 -9.05 -3.55 1.18
CA TYR A 360 -9.91 -3.72 2.34
C TYR A 360 -10.99 -4.77 2.08
N LEU A 361 -11.73 -4.67 0.97
CA LEU A 361 -12.78 -5.63 0.63
C LEU A 361 -12.23 -7.06 0.47
N LYS A 362 -11.05 -7.22 -0.16
CA LYS A 362 -10.36 -8.53 -0.26
C LYS A 362 -9.95 -9.09 1.10
N ARG A 363 -9.72 -8.25 2.11
CA ARG A 363 -9.41 -8.65 3.48
C ARG A 363 -10.67 -8.95 4.27
N LYS A 364 -11.69 -8.08 4.20
CA LYS A 364 -13.00 -8.23 4.87
C LYS A 364 -13.73 -9.49 4.37
N GLY A 365 -13.78 -9.73 3.06
CA GLY A 365 -14.31 -10.98 2.49
C GLY A 365 -13.52 -12.24 2.83
N LYS A 366 -12.38 -12.11 3.53
CA LYS A 366 -11.59 -13.22 4.08
C LYS A 366 -11.54 -13.22 5.61
N GLU A 367 -12.16 -12.26 6.28
CA GLU A 367 -12.35 -12.32 7.72
C GLU A 367 -13.39 -13.40 8.01
N THR A 368 -12.97 -14.38 8.79
CA THR A 368 -13.75 -15.60 9.01
C THR A 368 -15.19 -15.35 9.49
N PRO A 369 -15.49 -14.35 10.34
CA PRO A 369 -16.87 -14.01 10.69
C PRO A 369 -17.77 -13.64 9.50
N GLY A 370 -17.24 -12.89 8.51
CA GLY A 370 -17.99 -12.51 7.30
C GLY A 370 -18.24 -13.70 6.37
N VAL A 371 -17.26 -14.60 6.26
CA VAL A 371 -17.41 -15.85 5.50
C VAL A 371 -18.48 -16.75 6.14
N LEU A 372 -18.53 -16.84 7.48
CA LEU A 372 -19.54 -17.66 8.16
C LEU A 372 -20.95 -17.07 8.01
N LEU A 373 -21.10 -15.74 8.07
CA LEU A 373 -22.40 -15.10 7.84
C LEU A 373 -22.88 -15.30 6.39
N SER A 374 -22.00 -15.07 5.42
CA SER A 374 -22.29 -15.32 3.99
C SER A 374 -22.63 -16.80 3.74
N LEU A 375 -21.88 -17.72 4.35
CA LEU A 375 -22.15 -19.15 4.27
C LEU A 375 -23.53 -19.52 4.82
N LYS A 376 -23.97 -18.87 5.91
CA LYS A 376 -25.32 -19.03 6.47
C LYS A 376 -26.38 -18.61 5.44
N GLU A 377 -26.22 -17.43 4.85
CA GLU A 377 -27.19 -16.86 3.89
C GLU A 377 -27.27 -17.69 2.60
N ILE A 378 -26.11 -18.02 2.01
CA ILE A 378 -26.02 -18.74 0.73
C ILE A 378 -26.59 -20.17 0.86
N LEU A 379 -26.32 -20.86 1.96
CA LEU A 379 -26.76 -22.24 2.17
C LEU A 379 -28.10 -22.34 2.92
N GLY A 380 -28.71 -21.21 3.31
CA GLY A 380 -29.96 -21.20 4.07
C GLY A 380 -29.86 -21.88 5.44
N LEU A 381 -28.73 -21.74 6.14
CA LEU A 381 -28.51 -22.36 7.44
C LEU A 381 -29.31 -21.66 8.54
N LYS A 382 -29.77 -22.43 9.54
CA LYS A 382 -30.50 -21.90 10.70
C LYS A 382 -29.63 -20.99 11.55
N HIS A 383 -28.39 -21.41 11.81
CA HIS A 383 -27.43 -20.69 12.65
C HIS A 383 -26.17 -20.32 11.88
N ILE A 384 -25.48 -19.27 12.34
CA ILE A 384 -24.14 -18.95 11.83
C ILE A 384 -23.23 -20.14 12.16
N PRO A 385 -22.51 -20.73 11.18
CA PRO A 385 -21.72 -21.94 11.38
C PRO A 385 -20.41 -21.68 12.13
N VAL A 386 -20.49 -21.18 13.37
CA VAL A 386 -19.33 -20.87 14.23
C VAL A 386 -18.49 -22.10 14.51
N ARG A 387 -19.13 -23.27 14.56
CA ARG A 387 -18.49 -24.57 14.75
C ARG A 387 -18.93 -25.52 13.64
N ILE A 388 -17.98 -25.97 12.84
CA ILE A 388 -18.19 -26.86 11.70
C ILE A 388 -17.48 -28.18 11.98
N GLU A 389 -18.20 -29.30 11.88
CA GLU A 389 -17.61 -30.64 11.95
C GLU A 389 -17.56 -31.25 10.54
N GLY A 390 -16.38 -31.74 10.12
CA GLY A 390 -16.16 -32.38 8.83
C GLY A 390 -15.94 -33.88 8.97
N TYR A 391 -16.68 -34.69 8.22
CA TYR A 391 -16.64 -36.15 8.27
C TYR A 391 -16.17 -36.78 6.95
N ASP A 392 -15.26 -37.75 7.05
CA ASP A 392 -14.82 -38.60 5.95
C ASP A 392 -14.79 -40.07 6.38
N ILE A 393 -15.21 -40.97 5.49
CA ILE A 393 -15.11 -42.43 5.65
C ILE A 393 -14.04 -42.93 4.70
N SER A 394 -13.04 -43.60 5.26
CA SER A 394 -11.96 -44.20 4.49
C SER A 394 -11.91 -45.70 4.73
N ASN A 395 -11.91 -46.47 3.65
CA ASN A 395 -11.87 -47.92 3.65
C ASN A 395 -10.70 -48.46 2.81
N VAL A 396 -10.01 -49.48 3.32
CA VAL A 396 -8.89 -50.14 2.65
C VAL A 396 -9.13 -51.63 2.66
N GLN A 397 -9.39 -52.20 1.46
CA GLN A 397 -9.37 -53.63 1.10
C GLN A 397 -9.44 -54.62 2.28
N GLY A 398 -10.53 -54.56 3.06
CA GLY A 398 -11.00 -55.65 3.91
C GLY A 398 -10.37 -55.86 5.29
N LYS A 399 -9.56 -54.94 5.87
CA LYS A 399 -9.03 -55.16 7.24
C LYS A 399 -9.34 -54.08 8.28
N PHE A 400 -9.38 -52.78 7.94
CA PHE A 400 -9.72 -51.72 8.91
C PHE A 400 -10.38 -50.50 8.24
N ALA A 401 -11.68 -50.29 8.48
CA ALA A 401 -12.38 -49.06 8.10
C ALA A 401 -12.35 -48.03 9.24
N VAL A 402 -12.16 -46.76 8.88
CA VAL A 402 -12.03 -45.67 9.85
C VAL A 402 -12.80 -44.44 9.38
N GLY A 403 -13.64 -43.90 10.28
CA GLY A 403 -14.21 -42.59 10.14
C GLY A 403 -13.32 -41.52 10.76
N SER A 404 -13.21 -40.37 10.11
CA SER A 404 -12.49 -39.21 10.64
C SER A 404 -13.44 -38.04 10.86
N MET A 405 -13.19 -37.31 11.96
CA MET A 405 -13.90 -36.09 12.31
C MET A 405 -12.87 -34.99 12.58
N VAL A 406 -13.01 -33.88 11.87
CA VAL A 406 -12.22 -32.66 12.09
C VAL A 406 -13.16 -31.55 12.50
N VAL A 407 -12.63 -30.57 13.22
CA VAL A 407 -13.42 -29.46 13.75
C VAL A 407 -12.82 -28.16 13.29
N PHE A 408 -13.67 -27.24 12.86
CA PHE A 408 -13.32 -25.85 12.60
C PHE A 408 -14.15 -24.95 13.51
N THR A 409 -13.48 -24.13 14.30
CA THR A 409 -14.10 -23.15 15.21
C THR A 409 -13.75 -21.75 14.71
N ASN A 410 -14.76 -20.89 14.51
CA ASN A 410 -14.63 -19.60 13.85
C ASN A 410 -13.85 -19.73 12.52
N GLY A 411 -14.21 -20.74 11.73
CA GLY A 411 -13.60 -21.13 10.44
C GLY A 411 -12.08 -21.34 10.45
N LYS A 412 -11.51 -21.68 11.61
CA LYS A 412 -10.11 -22.12 11.76
C LYS A 412 -10.07 -23.54 12.32
N LYS A 413 -9.06 -24.32 11.91
CA LYS A 413 -8.83 -25.70 12.38
C LYS A 413 -8.68 -25.76 13.90
N ASP A 414 -9.50 -26.59 14.53
CA ASP A 414 -9.50 -26.86 15.95
C ASP A 414 -9.02 -28.30 16.20
N LYS A 415 -7.69 -28.47 16.22
CA LYS A 415 -7.05 -29.80 16.16
C LYS A 415 -7.23 -30.61 17.44
N ASP A 416 -7.41 -29.95 18.58
CA ASP A 416 -7.60 -30.60 19.88
C ASP A 416 -8.94 -31.35 19.94
N GLU A 417 -9.85 -30.97 19.06
CA GLU A 417 -11.17 -31.56 18.93
C GLU A 417 -11.28 -32.63 17.83
N TYR A 418 -10.19 -32.94 17.12
CA TYR A 418 -10.21 -33.98 16.08
C TYR A 418 -10.42 -35.37 16.69
N ARG A 419 -11.20 -36.22 16.03
CA ARG A 419 -11.53 -37.57 16.51
C ARG A 419 -11.49 -38.59 15.38
N ARG A 420 -11.12 -39.82 15.74
CA ARG A 420 -11.09 -40.97 14.84
C ARG A 420 -12.03 -42.03 15.37
N PHE A 421 -12.78 -42.65 14.48
CA PHE A 421 -13.76 -43.67 14.79
C PHE A 421 -13.36 -44.97 14.09
N LYS A 422 -12.90 -45.95 14.87
CA LYS A 422 -12.74 -47.32 14.36
C LYS A 422 -14.13 -47.90 14.15
N ILE A 423 -14.43 -48.34 12.93
CA ILE A 423 -15.69 -49.01 12.57
C ILE A 423 -15.69 -50.40 13.22
N LYS A 424 -16.82 -50.78 13.82
CA LYS A 424 -16.96 -52.06 14.54
C LYS A 424 -18.16 -52.89 14.10
N LEU A 425 -19.23 -52.25 13.63
CA LEU A 425 -20.54 -52.89 13.44
C LEU A 425 -20.83 -53.24 11.98
N VAL A 426 -19.99 -52.81 11.05
CA VAL A 426 -20.18 -53.00 9.60
C VAL A 426 -19.13 -53.96 9.07
N GLU A 427 -19.57 -55.08 8.50
CA GLU A 427 -18.73 -56.02 7.77
C GLU A 427 -18.75 -55.68 6.26
N GLY A 428 -17.58 -55.58 5.64
CA GLY A 428 -17.46 -55.26 4.21
C GLY A 428 -17.49 -53.74 3.89
N PRO A 429 -17.30 -53.36 2.61
CA PRO A 429 -17.14 -51.97 2.21
C PRO A 429 -18.46 -51.24 1.95
N ASP A 430 -19.23 -50.98 3.00
CA ASP A 430 -20.44 -50.16 2.94
C ASP A 430 -20.23 -48.79 3.61
N ASP A 431 -19.84 -47.80 2.80
CA ASP A 431 -19.57 -46.44 3.26
C ASP A 431 -20.80 -45.77 3.91
N TYR A 432 -22.00 -46.17 3.50
CA TYR A 432 -23.24 -45.63 4.06
C TYR A 432 -23.52 -46.16 5.46
N ALA A 433 -23.39 -47.48 5.65
CA ALA A 433 -23.51 -48.08 6.98
C ALA A 433 -22.41 -47.59 7.92
N MET A 434 -21.18 -47.42 7.42
CA MET A 434 -20.06 -46.91 8.21
C MET A 434 -20.27 -45.45 8.66
N LEU A 435 -20.74 -44.59 7.74
CA LEU A 435 -21.10 -43.21 8.07
C LEU A 435 -22.21 -43.16 9.10
N PHE A 436 -23.22 -44.02 8.96
CA PHE A 436 -24.32 -44.13 9.92
C PHE A 436 -23.80 -44.52 11.32
N GLU A 437 -22.89 -45.50 11.43
CA GLU A 437 -22.27 -45.88 12.70
C GLU A 437 -21.52 -44.69 13.33
N VAL A 438 -20.68 -43.99 12.55
CA VAL A 438 -19.84 -42.89 13.04
C VAL A 438 -20.69 -41.74 13.59
N LEU A 439 -21.65 -41.26 12.79
CA LEU A 439 -22.51 -40.16 13.18
C LEU A 439 -23.41 -40.54 14.36
N SER A 440 -23.98 -41.76 14.37
CA SER A 440 -24.78 -42.23 15.50
C SER A 440 -23.95 -42.21 16.79
N ARG A 441 -22.73 -42.79 16.76
CA ARG A 441 -21.82 -42.79 17.91
C ARG A 441 -21.35 -41.41 18.32
N ARG A 442 -21.27 -40.43 17.42
CA ARG A 442 -20.94 -39.04 17.77
C ARG A 442 -22.07 -38.38 18.56
N PHE A 443 -23.31 -38.59 18.13
CA PHE A 443 -24.46 -37.84 18.62
C PHE A 443 -25.24 -38.55 19.74
N THR A 444 -24.92 -39.81 20.06
CA THR A 444 -25.52 -40.54 21.20
C THR A 444 -24.58 -40.76 22.39
N ASN A 445 -23.33 -40.28 22.33
CA ASN A 445 -22.32 -40.63 23.33
C ASN A 445 -22.27 -39.60 24.48
N ASP A 446 -22.77 -39.99 25.65
CA ASP A 446 -22.99 -39.18 26.86
C ASP A 446 -21.73 -38.81 27.67
N LYS A 447 -20.53 -39.03 27.14
CA LYS A 447 -19.31 -38.56 27.84
C LYS A 447 -19.34 -37.02 27.90
N GLU A 448 -19.26 -36.47 29.11
CA GLU A 448 -19.29 -35.02 29.43
C GLU A 448 -18.40 -34.13 28.53
N THR A 449 -17.35 -34.69 27.92
CA THR A 449 -16.43 -34.01 27.00
C THR A 449 -16.91 -33.91 25.55
N PHE A 450 -17.83 -34.79 25.10
CA PHE A 450 -18.38 -34.83 23.73
C PHE A 450 -19.75 -34.12 23.62
N ALA A 451 -20.48 -34.05 24.73
CA ALA A 451 -21.82 -33.45 24.81
C ALA A 451 -21.82 -31.92 24.94
N ARG A 452 -20.71 -31.29 25.36
CA ARG A 452 -20.67 -29.84 25.66
C ARG A 452 -20.60 -28.91 24.45
N SER A 453 -20.42 -29.39 23.22
CA SER A 453 -20.46 -28.53 22.02
C SER A 453 -20.99 -29.27 20.79
N LEU A 454 -22.30 -29.17 20.55
CA LEU A 454 -22.87 -29.55 19.26
C LEU A 454 -22.35 -28.59 18.17
N PRO A 455 -22.03 -29.09 16.96
CA PRO A 455 -21.72 -28.22 15.84
C PRO A 455 -22.97 -27.46 15.38
N HIS A 456 -22.74 -26.32 14.74
CA HIS A 456 -23.80 -25.60 14.04
C HIS A 456 -24.01 -26.18 12.63
N LEU A 457 -22.94 -26.73 12.04
CA LEU A 457 -22.92 -27.30 10.71
C LEU A 457 -22.10 -28.59 10.67
N VAL A 458 -22.67 -29.63 10.07
CA VAL A 458 -21.99 -30.88 9.75
C VAL A 458 -21.77 -30.93 8.24
N LEU A 459 -20.51 -31.06 7.82
CA LEU A 459 -20.11 -31.31 6.43
C LEU A 459 -19.69 -32.76 6.28
N ILE A 460 -20.29 -33.45 5.32
CA ILE A 460 -19.95 -34.84 4.97
C ILE A 460 -19.25 -34.87 3.61
N ASP A 461 -18.09 -35.52 3.52
CA ASP A 461 -17.42 -35.78 2.24
C ASP A 461 -18.22 -36.83 1.46
N GLY A 462 -18.84 -36.41 0.36
CA GLY A 462 -19.74 -37.27 -0.40
C GLY A 462 -20.80 -36.51 -1.19
N GLY A 463 -21.68 -37.27 -1.83
CA GLY A 463 -22.81 -36.73 -2.59
C GLY A 463 -24.11 -36.74 -1.79
N ILE A 464 -25.23 -36.75 -2.51
CA ILE A 464 -26.58 -36.73 -1.91
C ILE A 464 -26.87 -37.95 -1.02
N GLY A 465 -26.36 -39.14 -1.37
CA GLY A 465 -26.55 -40.36 -0.58
C GLY A 465 -25.98 -40.24 0.85
N GLN A 466 -24.79 -39.66 0.96
CA GLN A 466 -24.16 -39.37 2.26
C GLN A 466 -24.93 -38.33 3.08
N LEU A 467 -25.48 -37.29 2.42
CA LEU A 467 -26.33 -36.31 3.09
C LEU A 467 -27.59 -36.95 3.67
N GLN A 468 -28.26 -37.83 2.92
CA GLN A 468 -29.48 -38.51 3.38
C GLN A 468 -29.26 -39.33 4.67
N ILE A 469 -28.06 -39.88 4.87
CA ILE A 469 -27.69 -40.58 6.10
C ILE A 469 -27.59 -39.60 7.28
N GLY A 470 -26.94 -38.46 7.06
CA GLY A 470 -26.88 -37.38 8.05
C GLY A 470 -28.27 -36.89 8.45
N LEU A 471 -29.15 -36.65 7.46
CA LEU A 471 -30.53 -36.22 7.68
C LEU A 471 -31.37 -37.28 8.41
N LYS A 472 -31.16 -38.57 8.12
CA LYS A 472 -31.80 -39.66 8.86
C LYS A 472 -31.43 -39.62 10.34
N ILE A 473 -30.15 -39.39 10.67
CA ILE A 473 -29.67 -39.28 12.05
C ILE A 473 -30.20 -38.02 12.72
N LYS A 474 -30.18 -36.88 12.02
CA LYS A 474 -30.77 -35.62 12.47
C LYS A 474 -32.22 -35.83 12.92
N LYS A 475 -33.03 -36.52 12.11
CA LYS A 475 -34.43 -36.83 12.42
C LYS A 475 -34.58 -37.83 13.57
N MET A 476 -33.77 -38.90 13.59
CA MET A 476 -33.84 -39.93 14.62
C MET A 476 -33.48 -39.42 16.03
N LEU A 477 -32.50 -38.51 16.11
CA LEU A 477 -31.98 -37.96 17.37
C LEU A 477 -32.52 -36.55 17.69
N ASN A 478 -33.44 -36.04 16.86
CA ASN A 478 -34.02 -34.70 16.98
C ASN A 478 -32.96 -33.59 17.14
N LEU A 479 -31.93 -33.61 16.30
CA LEU A 479 -30.80 -32.68 16.37
C LEU A 479 -31.14 -31.35 15.69
N ASP A 480 -30.90 -30.24 16.39
CA ASP A 480 -30.97 -28.90 15.80
C ASP A 480 -29.63 -28.47 15.20
N ILE A 481 -29.22 -29.18 14.14
CA ILE A 481 -27.93 -29.01 13.45
C ILE A 481 -28.19 -29.02 11.95
N ASP A 482 -27.52 -28.16 11.19
CA ASP A 482 -27.57 -28.20 9.74
C ASP A 482 -26.59 -29.22 9.17
N PHE A 483 -27.01 -29.97 8.16
CA PHE A 483 -26.20 -30.98 7.48
C PHE A 483 -26.05 -30.61 6.00
N ILE A 484 -24.83 -30.72 5.50
CA ILE A 484 -24.50 -30.57 4.08
C ILE A 484 -23.55 -31.68 3.64
N SER A 485 -23.53 -31.96 2.34
CA SER A 485 -22.46 -32.77 1.72
C SER A 485 -21.80 -32.04 0.56
N LEU A 486 -20.50 -32.30 0.37
CA LEU A 486 -19.69 -31.66 -0.67
C LEU A 486 -19.10 -32.70 -1.61
N ALA A 487 -19.59 -32.75 -2.84
CA ALA A 487 -19.14 -33.72 -3.83
C ALA A 487 -17.86 -33.26 -4.53
N LYS A 488 -16.80 -34.07 -4.41
CA LYS A 488 -15.42 -33.72 -4.82
C LYS A 488 -15.20 -33.40 -6.30
N LYS A 489 -15.90 -34.06 -7.23
CA LYS A 489 -15.62 -33.92 -8.67
C LYS A 489 -16.06 -32.56 -9.23
N GLU A 490 -17.20 -32.07 -8.76
CA GLU A 490 -17.85 -30.88 -9.33
C GLU A 490 -18.03 -29.75 -8.29
N GLU A 491 -17.54 -29.97 -7.06
CA GLU A 491 -17.64 -29.04 -5.94
C GLU A 491 -19.09 -28.61 -5.64
N LEU A 492 -20.01 -29.55 -5.85
CA LEU A 492 -21.45 -29.37 -5.64
C LEU A 492 -21.80 -29.55 -4.18
N ILE A 493 -22.54 -28.58 -3.63
CA ILE A 493 -22.98 -28.58 -2.24
C ILE A 493 -24.45 -29.02 -2.19
N TYR A 494 -24.73 -30.11 -1.50
CA TYR A 494 -26.09 -30.57 -1.26
C TYR A 494 -26.57 -30.09 0.10
N VAL A 495 -27.80 -29.58 0.16
CA VAL A 495 -28.45 -29.01 1.35
C VAL A 495 -29.80 -29.69 1.59
N GLU A 496 -30.35 -29.58 2.80
CA GLU A 496 -31.59 -30.26 3.19
C GLU A 496 -32.84 -29.76 2.46
N TRP A 497 -32.92 -28.44 2.22
CA TRP A 497 -34.13 -27.78 1.72
C TRP A 497 -34.25 -27.76 0.19
N SER A 498 -33.24 -28.23 -0.54
CA SER A 498 -33.21 -28.23 -2.01
C SER A 498 -32.89 -29.61 -2.57
N SER A 499 -33.63 -30.02 -3.60
CA SER A 499 -33.29 -31.20 -4.41
C SER A 499 -32.15 -30.93 -5.40
N GLU A 500 -31.90 -29.66 -5.75
CA GLU A 500 -30.80 -29.25 -6.63
C GLU A 500 -29.58 -28.81 -5.81
N PRO A 501 -28.36 -29.23 -6.20
CA PRO A 501 -27.14 -28.82 -5.53
C PRO A 501 -26.79 -27.36 -5.82
N ILE A 502 -26.22 -26.69 -4.82
CA ILE A 502 -25.70 -25.33 -4.94
C ILE A 502 -24.28 -25.39 -5.50
N LYS A 503 -24.03 -24.61 -6.57
CA LYS A 503 -22.70 -24.44 -7.15
C LYS A 503 -22.21 -23.01 -6.92
N LEU A 504 -21.11 -22.88 -6.18
CA LEU A 504 -20.46 -21.59 -5.93
C LEU A 504 -19.37 -21.31 -6.96
N MET A 505 -19.01 -20.03 -7.11
CA MET A 505 -17.84 -19.64 -7.92
C MET A 505 -16.56 -20.26 -7.33
N GLU A 506 -15.63 -20.69 -8.19
CA GLU A 506 -14.40 -21.40 -7.75
C GLU A 506 -13.54 -20.57 -6.76
N ASP A 507 -13.60 -19.25 -6.87
CA ASP A 507 -12.84 -18.35 -6.02
C ASP A 507 -13.61 -17.84 -4.78
N ALA A 508 -14.87 -18.25 -4.61
CA ALA A 508 -15.71 -17.89 -3.47
C ALA A 508 -15.04 -18.31 -2.13
N PRO A 509 -14.94 -17.41 -1.14
CA PRO A 509 -14.32 -17.71 0.15
C PRO A 509 -15.07 -18.78 0.95
N GLU A 510 -16.40 -18.87 0.79
CA GLU A 510 -17.28 -19.87 1.38
C GLU A 510 -16.92 -21.26 0.87
N LEU A 511 -16.80 -21.41 -0.46
CA LEU A 511 -16.40 -22.67 -1.09
C LEU A 511 -15.01 -23.10 -0.64
N LYS A 512 -14.07 -22.15 -0.52
CA LYS A 512 -12.71 -22.42 -0.02
C LYS A 512 -12.73 -22.95 1.41
N LEU A 513 -13.56 -22.38 2.29
CA LEU A 513 -13.71 -22.86 3.66
C LEU A 513 -14.26 -24.30 3.68
N LEU A 514 -15.34 -24.58 2.94
CA LEU A 514 -15.92 -25.92 2.86
C LEU A 514 -14.93 -26.96 2.30
N LYS A 515 -14.19 -26.59 1.25
CA LYS A 515 -13.11 -27.42 0.70
C LYS A 515 -12.00 -27.66 1.72
N GLU A 516 -11.62 -26.65 2.49
CA GLU A 516 -10.60 -26.81 3.52
C GLU A 516 -11.06 -27.78 4.63
N VAL A 517 -12.34 -27.73 5.04
CA VAL A 517 -12.93 -28.69 5.99
C VAL A 517 -12.86 -30.11 5.42
N ARG A 518 -13.36 -30.33 4.20
CA ARG A 518 -13.34 -31.64 3.52
C ARG A 518 -11.92 -32.19 3.37
N ASP A 519 -11.03 -31.38 2.78
CA ASP A 519 -9.67 -31.81 2.48
C ASP A 519 -8.89 -32.11 3.76
N GLU A 520 -9.19 -31.41 4.86
CA GLU A 520 -8.62 -31.67 6.18
C GLU A 520 -9.16 -32.97 6.80
N SER A 521 -10.45 -33.29 6.66
CA SER A 521 -11.03 -34.60 7.03
C SER A 521 -10.32 -35.72 6.29
N HIS A 522 -10.25 -35.62 4.95
CA HIS A 522 -9.57 -36.60 4.12
C HIS A 522 -8.08 -36.77 4.48
N ARG A 523 -7.39 -35.65 4.73
CA ARG A 523 -5.98 -35.66 5.16
C ARG A 523 -5.82 -36.33 6.52
N PHE A 524 -6.74 -36.08 7.45
CA PHE A 524 -6.68 -36.63 8.81
C PHE A 524 -6.94 -38.14 8.82
N ALA A 525 -7.88 -38.61 7.97
CA ALA A 525 -8.09 -40.02 7.69
C ALA A 525 -6.81 -40.66 7.13
N LYS A 526 -6.27 -40.14 6.02
CA LYS A 526 -5.04 -40.64 5.37
C LYS A 526 -3.82 -40.73 6.29
N LYS A 527 -3.62 -39.76 7.18
CA LYS A 527 -2.49 -39.76 8.13
C LYS A 527 -2.56 -40.99 9.06
N TYR A 528 -3.75 -41.36 9.51
CA TYR A 528 -3.93 -42.53 10.39
C TYR A 528 -3.58 -43.84 9.70
N PHE A 529 -3.94 -43.99 8.42
CA PHE A 529 -3.59 -45.20 7.66
C PHE A 529 -2.09 -45.38 7.52
N LYS A 530 -1.33 -44.29 7.32
CA LYS A 530 0.14 -44.36 7.30
C LYS A 530 0.70 -44.83 8.65
N GLU A 531 0.14 -44.34 9.76
CA GLU A 531 0.54 -44.74 11.12
C GLU A 531 0.24 -46.24 11.36
N LEU A 532 -0.97 -46.71 11.03
CA LEU A 532 -1.36 -48.12 11.17
C LEU A 532 -0.55 -49.07 10.29
N HIS A 533 -0.27 -48.68 9.03
CA HIS A 533 0.52 -49.50 8.12
C HIS A 533 1.98 -49.65 8.60
N SER A 534 2.57 -48.57 9.14
CA SER A 534 3.91 -48.61 9.73
C SER A 534 3.99 -49.49 10.99
N GLN A 535 2.92 -49.56 11.79
CA GLN A 535 2.86 -50.41 12.98
C GLN A 535 2.61 -51.88 12.64
N SER A 536 1.78 -52.17 11.63
CA SER A 536 1.53 -53.54 11.15
C SER A 536 2.80 -54.18 10.58
N ILE A 537 3.67 -53.40 9.92
CA ILE A 537 4.95 -53.90 9.38
C ILE A 537 5.96 -54.21 10.50
N ARG A 538 5.95 -53.44 11.61
CA ARG A 538 6.84 -53.67 12.77
C ARG A 538 6.38 -54.76 13.74
N GLY A 539 5.09 -55.13 13.72
CA GLY A 539 4.56 -56.21 14.56
C GLY A 539 4.54 -57.59 13.90
N SER A 540 5.11 -57.71 12.69
CA SER A 540 5.19 -58.96 11.92
C SER A 540 6.64 -59.50 11.85
N GLU A 541 7.54 -59.01 12.71
CA GLU A 541 8.90 -59.54 12.95
C GLU A 541 8.94 -60.34 14.26
#